data_AF-A0A9P6DWU9-F1
#
_entry.id   AF-A0A9P6DWU9-F1
#
_cell.length_a   1.000
_cell.length_b   1.000
_cell.length_c   1.000
_cell.angle_alpha   90.00
_cell.angle_beta   90.00
_cell.angle_gamma   90.00
#
_symmetry.space_group_name_H-M   'P 1'
#
loop_
_entity.id
_entity.type
_entity.pdbx_description
1 polymer ?
#
loop_
_entity_poly.entity_id
_entity_poly.type
_entity_poly.pdbx_seq_one_letter_code
_entity_poly.pdbx_strand_id
1 'polypeptide(L)'
;MSNGIDHKQGAPSIRSNVASDDGHGPVTGEGPRPTARYPPTTHAQRIIHVQPLKRSEMQSSYAQDLGSGGVEHGVYGNFINGLGSCIGCFGAMPCLPLPNPFREVQQGTVGLISRFGNFYKAVDPGLVKVNVCTESLRVVDVRIQIIAIGRQTVITRDNVNVDIDSVIYFQVTNPYRAAFGITNLHQALIERAQTTLRHVVGARTVQSVVVEREAIALEIDSILSEIGDKWGVSIEGILIKDIIFSPEVAASLSSAAQQKRIGEAKVIAAKAEVDASRLMRQAADILASPAAMQIRQLEALQTMAKSAGSKVIFVPMQLQSDVIGKLAAETQGEASGSGTGSGNPAYSAGLLNSISQL
;
A
#
# COMPACT_ATOMS: atom_id res chain seq x y z
N MET A 1 20.25 40.73 33.18
CA MET A 1 19.62 41.73 32.29
C MET A 1 18.76 40.93 31.31
N SER A 2 17.53 40.50 31.69
CA SER A 2 16.26 41.27 31.68
C SER A 2 15.98 41.88 30.29
N ASN A 3 14.88 41.64 29.56
CA ASN A 3 13.51 41.12 29.79
C ASN A 3 13.09 40.35 28.50
N GLY A 4 12.17 39.38 28.46
CA GLY A 4 10.77 39.33 28.95
C GLY A 4 9.81 39.99 27.93
N ILE A 5 8.59 39.54 27.62
CA ILE A 5 7.68 38.47 28.09
C ILE A 5 6.40 38.54 27.19
N ASP A 6 5.55 37.50 27.29
CA ASP A 6 4.12 37.34 26.91
C ASP A 6 3.78 36.76 25.52
N HIS A 7 3.01 35.67 25.30
CA HIS A 7 1.95 34.86 25.97
C HIS A 7 0.59 34.96 25.24
N LYS A 8 0.05 33.78 24.83
CA LYS A 8 -1.33 33.25 25.04
C LYS A 8 -1.59 32.10 24.05
N GLN A 9 -1.61 30.81 24.42
CA GLN A 9 -2.63 30.00 25.13
C GLN A 9 -4.01 29.86 24.44
N GLY A 10 -4.45 28.61 24.26
CA GLY A 10 -5.86 28.23 24.29
C GLY A 10 -6.30 27.05 23.40
N ALA A 11 -6.30 25.82 23.92
CA ALA A 11 -7.13 24.71 23.45
C ALA A 11 -8.42 24.62 24.30
N PRO A 12 -9.53 24.07 23.78
CA PRO A 12 -10.25 23.01 24.53
C PRO A 12 -10.96 21.97 23.61
N SER A 13 -10.85 20.66 23.87
CA SER A 13 -11.73 19.77 24.68
C SER A 13 -13.01 19.28 23.99
N ILE A 14 -13.09 17.95 23.82
CA ILE A 14 -14.25 17.15 23.39
C ILE A 14 -15.24 16.98 24.57
N ARG A 15 -16.55 17.14 24.33
CA ARG A 15 -17.59 16.38 25.06
C ARG A 15 -18.95 16.35 24.34
N SER A 16 -19.51 15.15 24.35
CA SER A 16 -20.82 14.68 23.90
C SER A 16 -21.98 15.21 24.75
N ASN A 17 -23.12 15.50 24.13
CA ASN A 17 -24.39 15.64 24.85
C ASN A 17 -25.44 14.63 24.34
N VAL A 18 -25.87 13.78 25.27
CA VAL A 18 -27.14 13.04 25.27
C VAL A 18 -28.13 13.86 26.09
N ALA A 19 -29.37 14.02 25.62
CA ALA A 19 -30.49 14.38 26.48
C ALA A 19 -31.80 13.85 25.88
N SER A 20 -32.50 13.09 26.72
CA SER A 20 -33.82 12.51 26.50
C SER A 20 -34.92 13.44 27.06
N ASP A 21 -36.06 13.39 26.38
CA ASP A 21 -37.47 13.39 26.85
C ASP A 21 -37.87 14.05 28.19
N ASP A 22 -38.91 14.91 28.15
CA ASP A 22 -40.07 14.86 29.05
C ASP A 22 -41.11 15.98 28.75
N GLY A 23 -42.30 15.58 28.26
CA GLY A 23 -43.57 15.72 29.00
C GLY A 23 -44.37 17.04 29.08
N HIS A 24 -45.57 17.00 28.46
CA HIS A 24 -46.91 17.45 28.94
C HIS A 24 -47.45 18.90 28.75
N GLY A 25 -48.44 19.04 27.85
CA GLY A 25 -49.78 19.57 28.19
C GLY A 25 -50.59 20.24 27.03
N PRO A 26 -51.94 20.26 27.04
CA PRO A 26 -52.76 20.02 25.83
C PRO A 26 -53.63 21.17 25.25
N VAL A 27 -53.84 21.07 23.93
CA VAL A 27 -55.08 21.26 23.11
C VAL A 27 -55.89 22.57 23.19
N THR A 28 -55.99 23.29 22.05
CA THR A 28 -57.24 23.56 21.29
C THR A 28 -56.97 24.53 20.11
N GLY A 29 -57.63 24.31 18.96
CA GLY A 29 -57.85 25.37 17.95
C GLY A 29 -57.44 25.03 16.51
N GLU A 30 -58.43 24.97 15.63
CA GLU A 30 -58.44 24.52 14.23
C GLU A 30 -57.52 25.24 13.22
N GLY A 31 -57.09 24.49 12.19
CA GLY A 31 -56.60 25.01 10.91
C GLY A 31 -56.27 23.87 9.92
N PRO A 32 -56.58 24.00 8.61
CA PRO A 32 -56.33 22.94 7.64
C PRO A 32 -54.83 22.69 7.48
N ARG A 33 -54.43 21.41 7.46
CA ARG A 33 -53.04 20.98 7.30
C ARG A 33 -52.42 21.65 6.06
N PRO A 34 -51.38 22.48 6.17
CA PRO A 34 -50.56 22.76 5.01
C PRO A 34 -49.89 21.44 4.63
N THR A 35 -50.11 21.01 3.39
CA THR A 35 -49.30 19.97 2.78
C THR A 35 -47.84 20.30 3.06
N ALA A 36 -47.12 19.37 3.66
CA ALA A 36 -45.68 19.47 3.81
C ALA A 36 -45.09 19.64 2.41
N ARG A 37 -44.85 20.88 2.00
CA ARG A 37 -43.92 21.17 0.94
C ARG A 37 -42.61 20.60 1.44
N TYR A 38 -42.16 19.53 0.80
CA TYR A 38 -40.76 19.20 0.76
C TYR A 38 -39.98 20.51 0.63
N PRO A 39 -39.00 20.79 1.50
CA PRO A 39 -38.12 21.92 1.23
C PRO A 39 -37.63 21.73 -0.20
N PRO A 40 -37.62 22.77 -1.05
CA PRO A 40 -37.00 22.61 -2.36
C PRO A 40 -35.60 22.12 -2.04
N THR A 41 -35.26 20.92 -2.52
CA THR A 41 -33.88 20.48 -2.70
C THR A 41 -33.28 21.53 -3.61
N THR A 42 -32.83 22.60 -2.96
CA THR A 42 -31.97 23.59 -3.57
C THR A 42 -30.74 22.75 -3.82
N HIS A 43 -30.66 22.21 -5.04
CA HIS A 43 -29.39 21.85 -5.64
C HIS A 43 -28.59 23.14 -5.58
N ALA A 44 -27.97 23.41 -4.42
CA ALA A 44 -26.84 24.29 -4.31
C ALA A 44 -25.87 23.66 -5.28
N GLN A 45 -25.88 24.20 -6.49
CA GLN A 45 -24.97 23.85 -7.55
C GLN A 45 -23.62 23.90 -6.86
N ARG A 46 -23.03 22.73 -6.62
CA ARG A 46 -21.62 22.63 -6.34
C ARG A 46 -21.02 23.15 -7.63
N ILE A 47 -20.80 24.47 -7.69
CA ILE A 47 -20.14 25.11 -8.80
C ILE A 47 -18.79 24.41 -8.82
N ILE A 48 -18.64 23.48 -9.76
CA ILE A 48 -17.38 22.83 -10.03
C ILE A 48 -16.53 23.96 -10.58
N HIS A 49 -15.75 24.58 -9.70
CA HIS A 49 -14.77 25.55 -10.09
C HIS A 49 -13.68 24.77 -10.84
N VAL A 50 -13.92 24.51 -12.13
CA VAL A 50 -12.94 23.92 -13.04
C VAL A 50 -11.80 24.92 -13.05
N GLN A 51 -10.75 24.61 -12.30
CA GLN A 51 -9.57 25.44 -12.26
C GLN A 51 -9.04 25.54 -13.69
N PRO A 52 -8.86 26.76 -14.24
CA PRO A 52 -8.37 26.89 -15.60
C PRO A 52 -6.98 26.25 -15.69
N LEU A 53 -6.79 25.46 -16.76
CA LEU A 53 -5.56 24.73 -17.03
C LEU A 53 -4.36 25.68 -16.90
N LYS A 54 -3.44 25.36 -15.97
CA LYS A 54 -2.27 26.22 -15.76
C LYS A 54 -1.25 25.95 -16.86
N ARG A 55 -0.56 27.01 -17.32
CA ARG A 55 0.50 26.86 -18.33
C ARG A 55 1.64 25.92 -17.89
N SER A 56 1.84 25.73 -16.59
CA SER A 56 2.82 24.80 -16.02
C SER A 56 2.39 23.33 -16.07
N GLU A 57 1.09 23.06 -16.24
CA GLU A 57 0.52 21.72 -16.41
C GLU A 57 0.45 21.32 -17.90
N MET A 58 0.82 22.25 -18.81
CA MET A 58 0.91 21.98 -20.24
C MET A 58 2.20 21.22 -20.55
N GLN A 59 2.15 20.35 -21.56
CA GLN A 59 3.30 19.62 -22.08
C GLN A 59 4.47 20.59 -22.33
N SER A 60 5.65 20.25 -21.82
CA SER A 60 6.88 21.01 -22.11
C SER A 60 7.12 21.02 -23.62
N SER A 61 7.40 22.19 -24.18
CA SER A 61 7.75 22.31 -25.60
C SER A 61 9.04 21.53 -25.88
N TYR A 62 8.97 20.64 -26.86
CA TYR A 62 10.09 19.86 -27.38
C TYR A 62 10.55 20.40 -28.74
N ALA A 63 10.00 21.53 -29.19
CA ALA A 63 10.34 22.14 -30.45
C ALA A 63 11.81 22.56 -30.46
N GLN A 64 12.58 21.93 -31.34
CA GLN A 64 13.99 22.27 -31.56
C GLN A 64 14.30 22.14 -33.05
N ASP A 65 14.68 23.26 -33.66
CA ASP A 65 15.23 23.29 -35.01
C ASP A 65 16.74 23.06 -34.91
N LEU A 66 17.21 21.87 -35.28
CA LEU A 66 18.65 21.54 -35.28
C LEU A 66 19.41 22.07 -36.51
N GLY A 67 18.83 23.05 -37.20
CA GLY A 67 19.49 23.84 -38.24
C GLY A 67 19.18 23.37 -39.67
N SER A 68 18.41 24.17 -40.38
CA SER A 68 18.19 24.10 -41.84
C SER A 68 19.43 24.45 -42.67
N GLY A 69 20.49 25.01 -42.08
CA GLY A 69 21.67 25.49 -42.79
C GLY A 69 22.78 24.45 -42.99
N GLY A 70 22.70 23.28 -42.36
CA GLY A 70 23.77 22.26 -42.37
C GLY A 70 23.52 21.06 -43.29
N VAL A 71 22.34 20.95 -43.91
CA VAL A 71 22.07 19.87 -44.86
C VAL A 71 22.40 20.41 -46.25
N GLU A 72 23.67 20.33 -46.65
CA GLU A 72 24.08 20.64 -48.03
C GLU A 72 23.33 19.70 -48.99
N HIS A 73 22.32 20.27 -49.65
CA HIS A 73 21.60 19.58 -50.68
C HIS A 73 22.41 19.69 -51.98
N GLY A 74 22.76 18.56 -52.59
CA GLY A 74 23.16 18.56 -54.00
C GLY A 74 22.05 19.16 -54.88
N VAL A 75 22.37 19.51 -56.12
CA VAL A 75 21.43 20.13 -57.07
C VAL A 75 20.09 19.39 -57.14
N TYR A 76 20.11 18.05 -57.06
CA TYR A 76 18.92 17.20 -57.00
C TYR A 76 18.06 17.39 -55.73
N GLY A 77 18.69 17.55 -54.56
CA GLY A 77 17.98 17.76 -53.30
C GLY A 77 17.20 19.08 -53.27
N ASN A 78 17.79 20.15 -53.81
CA ASN A 78 17.11 21.43 -53.97
C ASN A 78 15.96 21.35 -54.97
N PHE A 79 16.14 20.63 -56.07
CA PHE A 79 15.10 20.40 -57.07
C PHE A 79 13.90 19.63 -56.48
N ILE A 80 14.14 18.52 -55.78
CA ILE A 80 13.07 17.70 -55.19
C ILE A 80 12.37 18.43 -54.04
N ASN A 81 13.11 19.21 -53.24
CA ASN A 81 12.50 20.04 -52.20
C ASN A 81 11.59 21.12 -52.82
N GLY A 82 12.04 21.77 -53.89
CA GLY A 82 11.23 22.74 -54.65
C GLY A 82 9.97 22.11 -55.25
N LEU A 83 10.12 20.97 -55.92
CA LEU A 83 9.01 20.18 -56.47
C LEU A 83 8.00 19.78 -55.39
N GLY A 84 8.49 19.31 -54.25
CA GLY A 84 7.67 18.95 -53.10
C GLY A 84 6.93 20.14 -52.49
N SER A 85 7.55 21.32 -52.46
CA SER A 85 6.87 22.56 -52.03
C SER A 85 5.79 22.99 -53.01
N CYS A 86 6.02 22.88 -54.33
CA CYS A 86 5.00 23.16 -55.34
C CYS A 86 3.81 22.20 -55.19
N ILE A 87 4.08 20.89 -55.14
CA ILE A 87 3.08 19.84 -54.92
C ILE A 87 2.28 20.08 -53.64
N GLY A 88 2.96 20.41 -52.54
CA GLY A 88 2.32 20.73 -51.27
C GLY A 88 1.42 21.98 -51.35
N CYS A 89 1.85 23.04 -52.03
CA CYS A 89 1.03 24.23 -52.23
C CYS A 89 -0.24 23.93 -53.05
N PHE A 90 -0.13 23.10 -54.08
CA PHE A 90 -1.30 22.65 -54.85
C PHE A 90 -2.20 21.69 -54.06
N GLY A 91 -1.63 20.83 -53.22
CA GLY A 91 -2.38 19.93 -52.32
C GLY A 91 -3.04 20.63 -51.13
N ALA A 92 -2.62 21.85 -50.79
CA ALA A 92 -3.31 22.69 -49.81
C ALA A 92 -4.61 23.30 -50.37
N MET A 93 -4.76 23.35 -51.70
CA MET A 93 -5.99 23.79 -52.37
C MET A 93 -6.98 22.62 -52.45
N PRO A 94 -8.18 22.70 -51.85
CA PRO A 94 -9.13 21.59 -51.77
C PRO A 94 -9.62 21.01 -53.11
N CYS A 95 -9.35 21.68 -54.24
CA CYS A 95 -9.85 21.27 -55.55
C CYS A 95 -8.87 20.40 -56.36
N LEU A 96 -7.58 20.31 -55.98
CA LEU A 96 -6.60 19.49 -56.70
C LEU A 96 -6.38 18.13 -56.00
N PRO A 97 -6.24 17.01 -56.74
CA PRO A 97 -6.03 15.68 -56.18
C PRO A 97 -4.56 15.44 -55.76
N LEU A 98 -3.92 16.42 -55.13
CA LEU A 98 -2.55 16.30 -54.62
C LEU A 98 -2.54 16.04 -53.11
N PRO A 99 -1.54 15.31 -52.58
CA PRO A 99 -1.47 14.99 -51.16
C PRO A 99 -1.29 16.25 -50.30
N ASN A 100 -2.09 16.34 -49.23
CA ASN A 100 -2.05 17.45 -48.27
C ASN A 100 -0.70 17.49 -47.52
N PRO A 101 0.03 18.63 -47.52
CA PRO A 101 1.28 18.77 -46.76
C PRO A 101 1.07 18.98 -45.26
N PHE A 102 -0.13 19.33 -44.81
CA PHE A 102 -0.42 19.53 -43.40
C PHE A 102 -0.72 18.21 -42.72
N ARG A 103 0.08 17.86 -41.72
CA ARG A 103 -0.13 16.71 -40.85
C ARG A 103 -0.38 17.19 -39.43
N GLU A 104 -1.39 16.63 -38.81
CA GLU A 104 -1.70 16.89 -37.41
C GLU A 104 -0.83 16.01 -36.50
N VAL A 105 -0.22 16.64 -35.49
CA VAL A 105 0.46 15.97 -34.38
C VAL A 105 -0.42 16.12 -33.15
N GLN A 106 -0.86 14.99 -32.58
CA GLN A 106 -1.75 14.99 -31.43
C GLN A 106 -1.06 15.49 -30.16
N GLN A 107 -1.82 16.09 -29.24
CA GLN A 107 -1.30 16.46 -27.91
C GLN A 107 -0.80 15.23 -27.15
N GLY A 108 0.27 15.39 -26.36
CA GLY A 108 0.96 14.28 -25.70
C GLY A 108 1.94 13.54 -26.60
N THR A 109 2.09 13.94 -27.87
CA THR A 109 3.09 13.39 -28.79
C THR A 109 4.01 14.49 -29.32
N VAL A 110 5.18 14.11 -29.82
CA VAL A 110 6.15 15.01 -30.45
C VAL A 110 6.41 14.50 -31.85
N GLY A 111 6.35 15.40 -32.83
CA GLY A 111 6.69 15.08 -34.22
C GLY A 111 8.19 15.24 -34.44
N LEU A 112 8.85 14.22 -34.96
CA LEU A 112 10.23 14.26 -35.40
C LEU A 112 10.23 14.26 -36.92
N ILE A 113 10.72 15.35 -37.51
CA ILE A 113 10.78 15.49 -38.96
C ILE A 113 12.19 15.16 -39.40
N SER A 114 12.30 14.19 -40.31
CA SER A 114 13.53 13.84 -41.00
C SER A 114 13.45 14.24 -42.45
N ARG A 115 14.48 14.85 -43.00
CA ARG A 115 14.60 15.27 -44.39
C ARG A 115 15.66 14.44 -45.08
N PHE A 116 15.29 13.71 -46.15
CA PHE A 116 16.19 12.78 -46.87
C PHE A 116 16.95 11.81 -45.94
N GLY A 117 16.32 11.39 -44.83
CA GLY A 117 16.92 10.49 -43.85
C GLY A 117 17.78 11.16 -42.78
N ASN A 118 18.08 12.46 -42.88
CA ASN A 118 18.73 13.21 -41.80
C ASN A 118 17.67 13.87 -40.91
N PHE A 119 17.89 13.91 -39.60
CA PHE A 119 17.00 14.60 -38.68
C PHE A 119 17.06 16.11 -38.91
N TYR A 120 15.89 16.74 -39.02
CA TYR A 120 15.75 18.16 -39.34
C TYR A 120 15.29 18.98 -38.13
N LYS A 121 14.15 18.61 -37.55
CA LYS A 121 13.56 19.32 -36.41
C LYS A 121 12.58 18.47 -35.60
N ALA A 122 12.46 18.79 -34.33
CA ALA A 122 11.36 18.35 -33.48
C ALA A 122 10.27 19.42 -33.47
N VAL A 123 9.01 19.01 -33.56
CA VAL A 123 7.83 19.88 -33.59
C VAL A 123 6.86 19.51 -32.49
N ASP A 124 6.31 20.55 -31.87
CA ASP A 124 5.27 20.43 -30.85
C ASP A 124 3.92 19.97 -31.46
N PRO A 125 2.98 19.48 -30.62
CA PRO A 125 1.63 19.17 -31.05
C PRO A 125 0.94 20.31 -31.81
N GLY A 126 0.21 19.96 -32.86
CA GLY A 126 -0.53 20.91 -33.69
C GLY A 126 -0.46 20.57 -35.17
N LEU A 127 -0.93 21.51 -36.00
CA LEU A 127 -0.90 21.36 -37.44
C LEU A 127 0.48 21.76 -37.97
N VAL A 128 1.23 20.77 -38.46
CA VAL A 128 2.61 20.97 -38.95
C VAL A 128 2.66 20.76 -40.46
N LYS A 129 3.30 21.71 -41.16
CA LYS A 129 3.59 21.59 -42.59
C LYS A 129 4.79 20.66 -42.79
N VAL A 130 4.57 19.56 -43.50
CA VAL A 130 5.58 18.55 -43.85
C VAL A 130 5.62 18.41 -45.37
N ASN A 131 6.80 18.50 -45.96
CA ASN A 131 6.98 18.32 -47.39
C ASN A 131 6.82 16.84 -47.78
N VAL A 132 5.74 16.50 -48.50
CA VAL A 132 5.36 15.12 -48.85
C VAL A 132 6.45 14.34 -49.58
N CYS A 133 7.27 15.00 -50.40
CA CYS A 133 8.28 14.32 -51.24
C CYS A 133 9.64 14.14 -50.55
N THR A 134 9.94 14.95 -49.54
CA THR A 134 11.31 15.14 -49.01
C THR A 134 11.41 14.85 -47.52
N GLU A 135 10.31 15.06 -46.79
CA GLU A 135 10.26 14.99 -45.35
C GLU A 135 9.40 13.81 -44.88
N SER A 136 9.86 13.11 -43.86
CA SER A 136 9.14 12.06 -43.16
C SER A 136 8.88 12.50 -41.73
N LEU A 137 7.62 12.37 -41.29
CA LEU A 137 7.18 12.67 -39.93
C LEU A 137 7.08 11.37 -39.13
N ARG A 138 7.87 11.27 -38.07
CA ARG A 138 7.78 10.19 -37.08
C ARG A 138 7.21 10.75 -35.78
N VAL A 139 6.07 10.23 -35.33
CA VAL A 139 5.40 10.67 -34.10
C VAL A 139 5.86 9.81 -32.94
N VAL A 140 6.28 10.44 -31.84
CA VAL A 140 6.71 9.76 -30.61
C VAL A 140 5.80 10.20 -29.48
N ASP A 141 5.28 9.26 -28.71
CA ASP A 141 4.44 9.54 -27.55
C ASP A 141 5.32 9.84 -26.33
N VAL A 142 5.11 11.00 -25.71
CA VAL A 142 5.86 11.45 -24.52
C VAL A 142 5.08 11.22 -23.22
N ARG A 143 3.85 10.72 -23.32
CA ARG A 143 3.05 10.38 -22.14
C ARG A 143 3.64 9.15 -21.44
N ILE A 144 3.29 9.03 -20.15
CA ILE A 144 3.59 7.84 -19.36
C ILE A 144 2.89 6.65 -20.01
N GLN A 145 3.69 5.65 -20.33
CA GLN A 145 3.27 4.42 -20.98
C GLN A 145 3.58 3.23 -20.08
N ILE A 146 2.75 2.19 -20.23
CA ILE A 146 2.87 0.96 -19.47
C ILE A 146 3.28 -0.14 -20.43
N ILE A 147 4.35 -0.85 -20.10
CA ILE A 147 4.77 -2.06 -20.80
C ILE A 147 4.74 -3.24 -19.83
N ALA A 148 4.14 -4.34 -20.27
CA ALA A 148 4.24 -5.62 -19.58
C ALA A 148 5.53 -6.34 -20.02
N ILE A 149 6.31 -6.79 -19.03
CA ILE A 149 7.55 -7.54 -19.27
C ILE A 149 7.22 -8.99 -19.69
N GLY A 150 6.03 -9.47 -19.32
CA GLY A 150 5.59 -10.85 -19.46
C GLY A 150 6.06 -11.72 -18.30
N ARG A 151 5.45 -12.91 -18.16
CA ARG A 151 5.82 -13.87 -17.11
C ARG A 151 7.24 -14.37 -17.29
N GLN A 152 8.03 -14.33 -16.22
CA GLN A 152 9.40 -14.82 -16.19
C GLN A 152 9.56 -15.90 -15.12
N THR A 153 10.05 -17.07 -15.52
CA THR A 153 10.46 -18.12 -14.60
C THR A 153 11.91 -17.89 -14.18
N VAL A 154 12.15 -17.74 -12.87
CA VAL A 154 13.46 -17.47 -12.29
C VAL A 154 13.73 -18.45 -11.16
N ILE A 155 14.97 -18.94 -11.08
CA ILE A 155 15.46 -19.72 -9.94
C ILE A 155 16.06 -18.75 -8.93
N THR A 156 15.54 -18.76 -7.71
CA THR A 156 16.06 -17.96 -6.58
C THR A 156 17.31 -18.58 -5.95
N ARG A 157 17.96 -17.86 -5.04
CA ARG A 157 19.16 -18.34 -4.32
C ARG A 157 18.96 -19.67 -3.59
N ASP A 158 17.74 -19.95 -3.15
CA ASP A 158 17.38 -21.19 -2.44
C ASP A 158 16.98 -22.33 -3.38
N ASN A 159 17.30 -22.21 -4.67
CA ASN A 159 17.00 -23.19 -5.71
C ASN A 159 15.50 -23.48 -5.89
N VAL A 160 14.65 -22.47 -5.71
CA VAL A 160 13.21 -22.55 -5.92
C VAL A 160 12.85 -21.82 -7.21
N ASN A 161 12.07 -22.49 -8.06
CA ASN A 161 11.45 -21.91 -9.25
C ASN A 161 10.29 -21.00 -8.86
N VAL A 162 10.34 -19.76 -9.33
CA VAL A 162 9.32 -18.74 -9.08
C VAL A 162 8.96 -18.09 -10.41
N ASP A 163 7.67 -17.96 -10.67
CA ASP A 163 7.15 -17.22 -11.82
C ASP A 163 6.76 -15.80 -11.38
N ILE A 164 7.35 -14.80 -12.02
CA ILE A 164 7.14 -13.39 -11.68
C ILE A 164 6.48 -12.69 -12.85
N ASP A 165 5.41 -11.94 -12.57
CA ASP A 165 4.80 -10.99 -13.50
C ASP A 165 5.04 -9.55 -13.03
N SER A 166 5.40 -8.67 -13.95
CA SER A 166 5.80 -7.29 -13.64
C SER A 166 5.55 -6.35 -14.82
N VAL A 167 5.32 -5.07 -14.50
CA VAL A 167 5.08 -4.00 -15.47
C VAL A 167 5.98 -2.82 -15.19
N ILE A 168 6.33 -2.08 -16.24
CA ILE A 168 7.16 -0.87 -16.15
C ILE A 168 6.35 0.33 -16.61
N TYR A 169 6.47 1.42 -15.84
CA TYR A 169 5.99 2.75 -16.19
C TYR A 169 7.18 3.57 -16.67
N PHE A 170 7.09 4.11 -17.87
CA PHE A 170 8.15 4.93 -18.44
C PHE A 170 7.55 6.07 -19.25
N GLN A 171 8.31 7.16 -19.38
CA GLN A 171 7.97 8.30 -20.21
C GLN A 171 9.17 8.68 -21.08
N VAL A 172 8.92 9.14 -22.30
CA VAL A 172 9.98 9.58 -23.21
C VAL A 172 10.33 11.03 -22.89
N THR A 173 11.52 11.25 -22.34
CA THR A 173 12.04 12.59 -22.01
C THR A 173 12.80 13.21 -23.18
N ASN A 174 13.48 12.40 -24.00
CA ASN A 174 14.15 12.87 -25.21
C ASN A 174 13.66 12.09 -26.44
N PRO A 175 12.71 12.65 -27.21
CA PRO A 175 12.09 11.94 -28.33
C PRO A 175 13.10 11.65 -29.45
N TYR A 176 14.11 12.49 -29.65
CA TYR A 176 15.17 12.26 -30.64
C TYR A 176 15.99 11.00 -30.30
N ARG A 177 16.51 10.90 -29.07
CA ARG A 177 17.27 9.71 -28.63
C ARG A 177 16.40 8.45 -28.62
N ALA A 178 15.14 8.57 -28.20
CA ALA A 178 14.22 7.44 -28.17
C ALA A 178 13.88 6.89 -29.57
N ALA A 179 13.79 7.76 -30.58
CA ALA A 179 13.43 7.38 -31.94
C ALA A 179 14.61 6.91 -32.82
N PHE A 180 15.80 7.47 -32.60
CA PHE A 180 16.98 7.21 -33.44
C PHE A 180 18.11 6.47 -32.72
N GLY A 181 18.11 6.44 -31.38
CA GLY A 181 19.12 5.74 -30.59
C GLY A 181 18.92 4.22 -30.54
N ILE A 182 17.67 3.76 -30.72
CA ILE A 182 17.33 2.34 -30.70
C ILE A 182 16.22 2.02 -31.71
N THR A 183 16.30 0.86 -32.37
CA THR A 183 15.33 0.46 -33.40
C THR A 183 13.93 0.28 -32.83
N ASN A 184 13.81 -0.53 -31.76
CA ASN A 184 12.57 -0.85 -31.09
C ASN A 184 12.73 -0.65 -29.57
N LEU A 185 12.37 0.55 -29.10
CA LEU A 185 12.50 0.93 -27.69
C LEU A 185 11.73 -0.03 -26.76
N HIS A 186 10.49 -0.35 -27.11
CA HIS A 186 9.64 -1.23 -26.28
C HIS A 186 10.25 -2.61 -26.09
N GLN A 187 10.71 -3.24 -27.18
CA GLN A 187 11.31 -4.57 -27.12
C GLN A 187 12.61 -4.56 -26.33
N ALA A 188 13.47 -3.57 -26.56
CA ALA A 188 14.73 -3.46 -25.83
C ALA A 188 14.54 -3.23 -24.33
N LEU A 189 13.55 -2.42 -23.94
CA LEU A 189 13.16 -2.24 -22.53
C LEU A 189 12.67 -3.56 -21.92
N ILE A 190 11.84 -4.32 -22.62
CA ILE A 190 11.35 -5.63 -22.15
C ILE A 190 12.52 -6.58 -21.95
N GLU A 191 13.39 -6.76 -22.94
CA GLU A 191 14.53 -7.68 -22.86
C GLU A 191 15.49 -7.29 -21.73
N ARG A 192 15.75 -5.99 -21.57
CA ARG A 192 16.60 -5.48 -20.49
C ARG A 192 15.96 -5.69 -19.13
N ALA A 193 14.66 -5.45 -19.01
CA ALA A 193 13.90 -5.68 -17.79
C ALA A 193 13.85 -7.15 -17.39
N GLN A 194 13.62 -8.06 -18.34
CA GLN A 194 13.65 -9.52 -18.09
C GLN A 194 14.99 -9.97 -17.54
N THR A 195 16.09 -9.49 -18.15
CA THR A 195 17.44 -9.83 -17.71
C THR A 195 17.73 -9.28 -16.31
N THR A 196 17.30 -8.05 -16.03
CA THR A 196 17.52 -7.39 -14.73
C THR A 196 16.69 -8.05 -13.62
N LEU A 197 15.41 -8.36 -13.89
CA LEU A 197 14.56 -9.14 -12.99
C LEU A 197 15.19 -10.48 -12.64
N ARG A 198 15.64 -11.25 -13.64
CA ARG A 198 16.29 -12.54 -13.42
C ARG A 198 17.54 -12.42 -12.56
N HIS A 199 18.35 -11.39 -12.79
CA HIS A 199 19.58 -11.15 -12.04
C HIS A 199 19.31 -10.80 -10.57
N VAL A 200 18.45 -9.80 -10.31
CA VAL A 200 18.18 -9.31 -8.95
C VAL A 200 17.41 -10.36 -8.14
N VAL A 201 16.38 -10.97 -8.72
CA VAL A 201 15.59 -12.02 -8.04
C VAL A 201 16.42 -13.28 -7.80
N GLY A 202 17.27 -13.66 -8.76
CA GLY A 202 18.14 -14.83 -8.61
C GLY A 202 19.15 -14.72 -7.46
N ALA A 203 19.56 -13.50 -7.11
CA ALA A 203 20.47 -13.25 -5.99
C ALA A 203 19.77 -13.27 -4.61
N ARG A 204 18.43 -13.25 -4.57
CA ARG A 204 17.62 -13.17 -3.33
C ARG A 204 17.01 -14.52 -2.96
N THR A 205 16.70 -14.65 -1.67
CA THR A 205 15.95 -15.80 -1.13
C THR A 205 14.47 -15.64 -1.42
N VAL A 206 13.72 -16.75 -1.52
CA VAL A 206 12.27 -16.72 -1.82
C VAL A 206 11.51 -15.85 -0.81
N GLN A 207 11.86 -15.97 0.47
CA GLN A 207 11.21 -15.21 1.54
C GLN A 207 11.47 -13.69 1.40
N SER A 208 12.68 -13.28 1.02
CA SER A 208 13.01 -11.86 0.78
C SER A 208 12.24 -11.32 -0.42
N VAL A 209 12.07 -12.10 -1.49
CA VAL A 209 11.26 -11.70 -2.65
C VAL A 209 9.80 -11.38 -2.29
N VAL A 210 9.22 -12.10 -1.33
CA VAL A 210 7.85 -11.87 -0.86
C VAL A 210 7.76 -10.69 0.12
N VAL A 211 8.70 -10.58 1.05
CA VAL A 211 8.66 -9.57 2.13
C VAL A 211 9.17 -8.20 1.68
N GLU A 212 10.24 -8.18 0.89
CA GLU A 212 11.00 -6.98 0.51
C GLU A 212 10.75 -6.60 -0.96
N ARG A 213 9.54 -6.88 -1.47
CA ARG A 213 9.20 -6.66 -2.89
C ARG A 213 9.44 -5.22 -3.37
N GLU A 214 9.21 -4.23 -2.49
CA GLU A 214 9.41 -2.81 -2.80
C GLU A 214 10.89 -2.46 -2.91
N ALA A 215 11.74 -3.01 -2.03
CA ALA A 215 13.18 -2.81 -2.09
C ALA A 215 13.78 -3.42 -3.37
N ILE A 216 13.29 -4.60 -3.77
CA ILE A 216 13.68 -5.26 -5.02
C ILE A 216 13.24 -4.44 -6.23
N ALA A 217 12.01 -3.91 -6.21
CA ALA A 217 11.52 -3.05 -7.27
C ALA A 217 12.39 -1.80 -7.44
N LEU A 218 12.78 -1.14 -6.34
CA LEU A 218 13.67 0.02 -6.36
C LEU A 218 15.08 -0.32 -6.88
N GLU A 219 15.62 -1.48 -6.51
CA GLU A 219 16.92 -1.94 -7.01
C GLU A 219 16.89 -2.13 -8.54
N ILE A 220 15.87 -2.82 -9.04
CA ILE A 220 15.65 -3.04 -10.48
C ILE A 220 15.44 -1.70 -11.20
N ASP A 221 14.64 -0.81 -10.63
CA ASP A 221 14.37 0.52 -11.18
C ASP A 221 15.67 1.33 -11.35
N SER A 222 16.57 1.30 -10.37
CA SER A 222 17.85 2.02 -10.47
C SER A 222 18.72 1.52 -11.63
N ILE A 223 18.76 0.20 -11.84
CA ILE A 223 19.55 -0.43 -12.91
C ILE A 223 18.93 -0.13 -14.28
N LEU A 224 17.61 -0.14 -14.37
CA LEU A 224 16.91 0.17 -15.61
C LEU A 224 16.99 1.65 -15.95
N SER A 225 16.88 2.55 -14.96
CA SER A 225 16.92 3.99 -15.15
C SER A 225 18.26 4.45 -15.75
N GLU A 226 19.39 3.90 -15.29
CA GLU A 226 20.73 4.22 -15.83
C GLU A 226 20.85 3.94 -17.34
N ILE A 227 20.08 2.95 -17.84
CA ILE A 227 20.08 2.55 -19.25
C ILE A 227 18.98 3.29 -20.02
N GLY A 228 17.82 3.48 -19.39
CA GLY A 228 16.73 4.29 -19.93
C GLY A 228 17.20 5.69 -20.31
N ASP A 229 18.02 6.31 -19.45
CA ASP A 229 18.58 7.65 -19.70
C ASP A 229 19.45 7.70 -20.96
N LYS A 230 20.18 6.62 -21.25
CA LYS A 230 21.00 6.50 -22.48
C LYS A 230 20.11 6.45 -23.73
N TRP A 231 18.93 5.87 -23.62
CA TRP A 231 17.92 5.80 -24.69
C TRP A 231 16.97 7.01 -24.73
N GLY A 232 17.06 7.94 -23.78
CA GLY A 232 16.17 9.12 -23.72
C GLY A 232 14.81 8.85 -23.09
N VAL A 233 14.74 7.84 -22.21
CA VAL A 233 13.53 7.43 -21.50
C VAL A 233 13.76 7.55 -19.99
N SER A 234 12.87 8.26 -19.31
CA SER A 234 12.80 8.24 -17.86
C SER A 234 11.86 7.12 -17.43
N ILE A 235 12.35 6.24 -16.57
CA ILE A 235 11.54 5.21 -15.94
C ILE A 235 10.95 5.81 -14.66
N GLU A 236 9.64 5.70 -14.48
CA GLU A 236 8.97 6.17 -13.25
C GLU A 236 9.01 5.11 -12.16
N GLY A 237 9.00 3.84 -12.57
CA GLY A 237 9.15 2.71 -11.68
C GLY A 237 8.72 1.39 -12.31
N ILE A 238 9.11 0.32 -11.63
CA ILE A 238 8.66 -1.04 -11.90
C ILE A 238 7.69 -1.50 -10.82
N LEU A 239 6.59 -2.13 -11.20
CA LEU A 239 5.65 -2.77 -10.28
C LEU A 239 5.67 -4.29 -10.48
N ILE A 240 5.96 -5.00 -9.40
CA ILE A 240 5.81 -6.46 -9.33
C ILE A 240 4.32 -6.75 -9.10
N LYS A 241 3.66 -7.36 -10.08
CA LYS A 241 2.23 -7.68 -10.02
C LYS A 241 2.00 -8.91 -9.16
N ASP A 242 2.49 -10.05 -9.62
CA ASP A 242 2.24 -11.35 -9.03
C ASP A 242 3.52 -12.18 -8.95
N ILE A 243 3.63 -12.97 -7.88
CA ILE A 243 4.69 -13.94 -7.67
C ILE A 243 4.01 -15.29 -7.45
N ILE A 244 4.24 -16.23 -8.35
CA ILE A 244 3.57 -17.53 -8.38
C ILE A 244 4.61 -18.61 -8.08
N PHE A 245 4.24 -19.52 -7.17
CA PHE A 245 5.07 -20.63 -6.72
C PHE A 245 4.42 -21.96 -7.10
N SER A 246 5.24 -23.02 -7.18
CA SER A 246 4.72 -24.40 -7.17
C SER A 246 3.89 -24.64 -5.90
N PRO A 247 2.77 -25.40 -5.97
CA PRO A 247 1.88 -25.63 -4.83
C PRO A 247 2.60 -26.24 -3.62
N GLU A 248 3.61 -27.09 -3.86
CA GLU A 248 4.42 -27.70 -2.80
C GLU A 248 5.22 -26.66 -2.01
N VAL A 249 5.88 -25.74 -2.72
CA VAL A 249 6.68 -24.67 -2.12
C VAL A 249 5.78 -23.69 -1.37
N ALA A 250 4.64 -23.33 -1.95
CA ALA A 250 3.67 -22.44 -1.31
C ALA A 250 3.14 -23.02 0.01
N ALA A 251 2.87 -24.33 0.05
CA ALA A 251 2.45 -25.03 1.27
C ALA A 251 3.56 -25.03 2.34
N SER A 252 4.80 -25.35 1.94
CA SER A 252 5.95 -25.33 2.84
C SER A 252 6.22 -23.93 3.41
N LEU A 253 6.17 -22.90 2.57
CA LEU A 253 6.35 -21.51 2.97
C LEU A 253 5.25 -21.04 3.93
N SER A 254 4.00 -21.42 3.66
CA SER A 254 2.86 -21.12 4.53
C SER A 254 3.01 -21.78 5.90
N SER A 255 3.45 -23.04 5.94
CA SER A 255 3.74 -23.77 7.17
C SER A 255 4.87 -23.10 7.95
N ALA A 256 5.99 -22.77 7.29
CA ALA A 256 7.12 -22.08 7.91
C ALA A 256 6.72 -20.70 8.47
N ALA A 257 5.92 -19.93 7.73
CA ALA A 257 5.40 -18.64 8.18
C ALA A 257 4.46 -18.79 9.38
N GLN A 258 3.62 -19.82 9.41
CA GLN A 258 2.74 -20.11 10.55
C GLN A 258 3.56 -20.49 11.79
N GLN A 259 4.58 -21.33 11.64
CA GLN A 259 5.46 -21.70 12.75
C GLN A 259 6.22 -20.49 13.29
N LYS A 260 6.74 -19.62 12.41
CA LYS A 260 7.37 -18.37 12.81
C LYS A 260 6.41 -17.48 13.61
N ARG A 261 5.17 -17.28 13.13
CA ARG A 261 4.15 -16.50 13.84
C ARG A 261 3.79 -17.10 15.20
N ILE A 262 3.65 -18.42 15.29
CA ILE A 262 3.39 -19.12 16.57
C ILE A 262 4.57 -18.94 17.53
N GLY A 263 5.79 -19.08 17.03
CA GLY A 263 7.02 -18.86 17.81
C GLY A 263 7.11 -17.43 18.35
N GLU A 264 6.89 -16.44 17.49
CA GLU A 264 6.87 -15.02 17.87
C GLU A 264 5.76 -14.74 18.91
N ALA A 265 4.56 -15.28 18.70
CA ALA A 265 3.46 -15.14 19.65
C ALA A 265 3.80 -15.74 21.02
N LYS A 266 4.44 -16.92 21.06
CA LYS A 266 4.89 -17.56 22.32
C LYS A 266 5.95 -16.71 23.04
N VAL A 267 6.91 -16.15 22.32
CA VAL A 267 7.93 -15.28 22.91
C VAL A 267 7.30 -14.00 23.47
N ILE A 268 6.35 -13.41 22.74
CA ILE A 268 5.61 -12.23 23.21
C ILE A 268 4.79 -12.58 24.46
N ALA A 269 4.10 -13.72 24.48
CA ALA A 269 3.33 -14.17 25.64
C ALA A 269 4.21 -14.41 26.87
N ALA A 270 5.35 -15.10 26.72
CA ALA A 270 6.29 -15.34 27.80
C ALA A 270 6.88 -14.02 28.36
N LYS A 271 7.22 -13.06 27.48
CA LYS A 271 7.66 -11.73 27.92
C LYS A 271 6.55 -10.99 28.66
N ALA A 272 5.33 -11.01 28.13
CA ALA A 272 4.18 -10.40 28.77
C ALA A 272 3.88 -11.02 30.15
N GLU A 273 4.04 -12.34 30.31
CA GLU A 273 3.85 -13.03 31.59
C GLU A 273 4.91 -12.62 32.63
N VAL A 274 6.18 -12.50 32.22
CA VAL A 274 7.26 -12.00 33.09
C VAL A 274 7.00 -10.55 33.51
N ASP A 275 6.60 -9.70 32.56
CA ASP A 275 6.32 -8.29 32.84
C ASP A 275 5.07 -8.14 33.73
N ALA A 276 4.02 -8.92 33.48
CA ALA A 276 2.84 -8.99 34.35
C ALA A 276 3.20 -9.44 35.77
N SER A 277 4.04 -10.47 35.90
CA SER A 277 4.49 -10.98 37.20
C SER A 277 5.30 -9.94 37.98
N ARG A 278 6.15 -9.15 37.30
CA ARG A 278 6.89 -8.04 37.91
C ARG A 278 5.95 -6.94 38.41
N LEU A 279 4.98 -6.54 37.60
CA LEU A 279 3.98 -5.52 37.99
C LEU A 279 3.13 -6.01 39.16
N MET A 280 2.73 -7.28 39.17
CA MET A 280 2.01 -7.89 40.29
C MET A 280 2.83 -7.88 41.58
N ARG A 281 4.14 -8.17 41.50
CA ARG A 281 5.03 -8.11 42.67
C ARG A 281 5.15 -6.69 43.23
N GLN A 282 5.36 -5.70 42.36
CA GLN A 282 5.39 -4.29 42.76
C GLN A 282 4.06 -3.86 43.40
N ALA A 283 2.92 -4.28 42.84
CA ALA A 283 1.62 -4.01 43.44
C ALA A 283 1.46 -4.68 44.81
N ALA A 284 1.96 -5.91 44.98
CA ALA A 284 1.94 -6.60 46.27
C ALA A 284 2.79 -5.87 47.32
N ASP A 285 3.98 -5.40 46.95
CA ASP A 285 4.86 -4.63 47.84
C ASP A 285 4.20 -3.31 48.29
N ILE A 286 3.50 -2.61 47.38
CA ILE A 286 2.72 -1.40 47.71
C ILE A 286 1.54 -1.72 48.64
N LEU A 287 0.91 -2.88 48.45
CA LEU A 287 -0.24 -3.31 49.24
C LEU A 287 0.12 -3.98 50.56
N ALA A 288 1.41 -4.13 50.90
CA ALA A 288 1.85 -4.76 52.15
C ALA A 288 1.40 -4.01 53.42
N SER A 289 0.91 -2.77 53.30
CA SER A 289 0.32 -2.04 54.41
C SER A 289 -1.01 -2.69 54.88
N PRO A 290 -1.19 -2.94 56.20
CA PRO A 290 -2.41 -3.54 56.75
C PRO A 290 -3.70 -2.81 56.36
N ALA A 291 -3.65 -1.48 56.24
CA ALA A 291 -4.79 -0.66 55.84
C ALA A 291 -5.16 -0.85 54.36
N ALA A 292 -4.18 -1.04 53.48
CA ALA A 292 -4.42 -1.25 52.05
C ALA A 292 -5.01 -2.64 51.76
N MET A 293 -4.57 -3.68 52.49
CA MET A 293 -5.17 -5.02 52.41
C MET A 293 -6.64 -5.04 52.87
N GLN A 294 -6.98 -4.33 53.94
CA GLN A 294 -8.38 -4.24 54.40
C GLN A 294 -9.29 -3.58 53.36
N ILE A 295 -8.86 -2.47 52.74
CA ILE A 295 -9.64 -1.81 51.68
C ILE A 295 -9.85 -2.76 50.50
N ARG A 296 -8.80 -3.47 50.05
CA ARG A 296 -8.91 -4.43 48.95
C ARG A 296 -9.82 -5.62 49.28
N GLN A 297 -9.83 -6.09 50.54
CA GLN A 297 -10.77 -7.12 50.99
C GLN A 297 -12.21 -6.62 50.94
N LEU A 298 -12.47 -5.37 51.36
CA LEU A 298 -13.80 -4.77 51.27
C LEU A 298 -14.25 -4.58 49.80
N GLU A 299 -13.35 -4.16 48.91
CA GLU A 299 -13.62 -4.08 47.46
C GLU A 299 -13.90 -5.46 46.85
N ALA A 300 -13.13 -6.49 47.24
CA ALA A 300 -13.36 -7.86 46.79
C ALA A 300 -14.72 -8.40 47.27
N LEU A 301 -15.07 -8.16 48.54
CA LEU A 301 -16.38 -8.50 49.10
C LEU A 301 -17.51 -7.76 48.38
N GLN A 302 -17.32 -6.48 48.05
CA GLN A 302 -18.29 -5.70 47.28
C GLN A 302 -18.45 -6.23 45.85
N THR A 303 -17.37 -6.69 45.21
CA THR A 303 -17.40 -7.28 43.87
C THR A 303 -18.11 -8.64 43.88
N MET A 304 -17.84 -9.48 44.89
CA MET A 304 -18.54 -10.75 45.09
C MET A 304 -20.03 -10.55 45.41
N ALA A 305 -20.36 -9.54 46.21
CA ALA A 305 -21.74 -9.17 46.51
C ALA A 305 -22.51 -8.64 45.28
N LYS A 306 -21.81 -8.11 44.27
CA LYS A 306 -22.39 -7.69 42.99
C LYS A 306 -22.60 -8.83 41.99
N SER A 307 -21.83 -9.93 42.07
CA SER A 307 -22.08 -11.11 41.24
C SER A 307 -23.26 -11.90 41.82
N ALA A 308 -24.38 -11.97 41.09
CA ALA A 308 -25.61 -12.60 41.56
C ALA A 308 -25.38 -14.09 41.91
N GLY A 309 -25.55 -14.46 43.19
CA GLY A 309 -25.67 -15.86 43.64
C GLY A 309 -24.78 -16.33 44.80
N SER A 310 -23.83 -15.55 45.32
CA SER A 310 -22.97 -16.02 46.44
C SER A 310 -23.44 -15.49 47.80
N LYS A 311 -23.71 -16.39 48.77
CA LYS A 311 -23.88 -16.03 50.18
C LYS A 311 -22.49 -15.82 50.79
N VAL A 312 -22.11 -14.56 50.96
CA VAL A 312 -20.82 -14.18 51.56
C VAL A 312 -20.95 -14.21 53.09
N ILE A 313 -20.30 -15.18 53.74
CA ILE A 313 -20.26 -15.31 55.21
C ILE A 313 -19.05 -14.52 55.71
N PHE A 314 -19.31 -13.47 56.51
CA PHE A 314 -18.27 -12.70 57.18
C PHE A 314 -17.69 -13.49 58.36
N VAL A 315 -16.41 -13.85 58.30
CA VAL A 315 -15.67 -14.39 59.43
C VAL A 315 -14.68 -13.32 59.92
N PRO A 316 -14.83 -12.79 61.14
CA PRO A 316 -13.91 -11.81 61.70
C PRO A 316 -12.48 -12.38 61.83
N MET A 317 -11.46 -11.59 61.48
CA MET A 317 -10.04 -11.99 61.54
C MET A 317 -9.53 -12.40 62.94
N GLN A 318 -10.29 -12.17 64.00
CA GLN A 318 -9.88 -12.44 65.37
C GLN A 318 -10.00 -13.92 65.79
N LEU A 319 -10.54 -14.81 64.94
CA LEU A 319 -10.71 -16.24 65.25
C LEU A 319 -9.79 -17.18 64.48
N GLN A 320 -8.93 -16.67 63.57
CA GLN A 320 -8.08 -17.54 62.73
C GLN A 320 -7.00 -18.28 63.51
N SER A 321 -6.48 -17.71 64.61
CA SER A 321 -5.49 -18.40 65.45
C SER A 321 -6.08 -19.60 66.19
N ASP A 322 -7.36 -19.55 66.58
CA ASP A 322 -8.01 -20.60 67.38
C ASP A 322 -8.53 -21.77 66.54
N VAL A 323 -8.94 -21.53 65.29
CA VAL A 323 -9.48 -22.59 64.42
C VAL A 323 -8.37 -23.39 63.74
N ILE A 324 -7.28 -22.74 63.32
CA ILE A 324 -6.10 -23.43 62.73
C ILE A 324 -5.37 -24.26 63.80
N GLY A 325 -5.34 -23.77 65.05
CA GLY A 325 -4.83 -24.53 66.20
C GLY A 325 -5.65 -25.78 66.54
N LYS A 326 -6.97 -25.78 66.28
CA LYS A 326 -7.85 -26.94 66.53
C LYS A 326 -7.84 -27.98 65.41
N LEU A 327 -7.71 -27.58 64.14
CA LEU A 327 -7.60 -28.55 63.04
C LEU A 327 -6.25 -29.29 63.01
N ALA A 328 -5.15 -28.64 63.42
CA ALA A 328 -3.85 -29.30 63.52
C ALA A 328 -3.78 -30.35 64.65
N ALA A 329 -4.66 -30.25 65.66
CA ALA A 329 -4.72 -31.18 66.78
C ALA A 329 -5.51 -32.47 66.47
N GLU A 330 -6.43 -32.45 65.50
CA GLU A 330 -7.25 -33.63 65.16
C GLU A 330 -6.61 -34.60 64.15
N THR A 331 -5.46 -34.27 63.53
CA THR A 331 -4.83 -35.14 62.52
C THR A 331 -3.72 -36.07 63.07
N GLN A 332 -3.37 -36.01 64.36
CA GLN A 332 -2.36 -36.90 64.97
C GLN A 332 -2.95 -38.07 65.79
N GLY A 333 -4.27 -38.25 65.75
CA GLY A 333 -4.99 -39.13 66.66
C GLY A 333 -5.59 -40.40 66.07
N GLU A 334 -5.18 -40.94 64.91
CA GLU A 334 -5.71 -42.23 64.45
C GLU A 334 -4.82 -42.95 63.43
N ALA A 335 -4.67 -44.27 63.64
CA ALA A 335 -4.09 -45.32 62.79
C ALA A 335 -2.62 -45.75 63.02
N SER A 336 -2.41 -46.47 64.14
CA SER A 336 -1.50 -47.61 64.23
C SER A 336 -2.24 -48.88 63.78
N GLY A 337 -1.76 -49.62 62.76
CA GLY A 337 -2.31 -50.97 62.44
C GLY A 337 -2.03 -51.53 61.04
N SER A 338 -0.92 -52.27 60.92
CA SER A 338 -0.57 -53.41 60.04
C SER A 338 -1.32 -53.71 58.71
N GLY A 339 -0.56 -53.99 57.65
CA GLY A 339 -1.04 -54.84 56.52
C GLY A 339 -0.18 -54.81 55.26
N THR A 340 0.76 -55.76 55.16
CA THR A 340 1.63 -56.06 54.00
C THR A 340 0.83 -56.55 52.79
N GLY A 341 1.17 -56.12 51.56
CA GLY A 341 0.59 -56.71 50.34
C GLY A 341 1.05 -56.07 49.02
N SER A 342 1.79 -56.85 48.23
CA SER A 342 2.42 -56.56 46.94
C SER A 342 1.43 -56.47 45.75
N GLY A 343 1.78 -55.67 44.72
CA GLY A 343 1.37 -55.94 43.33
C GLY A 343 0.98 -54.72 42.49
N ASN A 344 1.84 -54.32 41.56
CA ASN A 344 1.48 -53.54 40.36
C ASN A 344 0.89 -54.54 39.32
N PRO A 345 0.03 -54.14 38.35
CA PRO A 345 0.53 -53.44 37.17
C PRO A 345 -0.46 -52.46 36.49
N ALA A 346 0.03 -51.88 35.38
CA ALA A 346 -0.53 -50.83 34.56
C ALA A 346 -1.73 -51.18 33.65
N TYR A 347 -2.26 -50.12 33.02
CA TYR A 347 -3.14 -50.01 31.82
C TYR A 347 -4.66 -50.05 32.02
N SER A 348 -5.36 -48.96 31.68
CA SER A 348 -6.30 -48.87 30.53
C SER A 348 -7.24 -47.65 30.58
N ALA A 349 -7.40 -47.01 29.41
CA ALA A 349 -8.52 -46.20 28.90
C ALA A 349 -8.93 -44.91 29.67
N GLY A 350 -9.13 -43.74 29.06
CA GLY A 350 -9.58 -43.47 27.71
C GLY A 350 -11.10 -43.35 27.66
N LEU A 351 -11.60 -42.13 27.37
CA LEU A 351 -12.93 -41.76 26.86
C LEU A 351 -14.04 -41.37 27.86
N LEU A 352 -14.45 -40.10 27.69
CA LEU A 352 -15.80 -39.55 27.64
C LEU A 352 -16.68 -39.62 28.90
N ASN A 353 -16.94 -38.45 29.49
CA ASN A 353 -18.17 -38.21 30.23
C ASN A 353 -18.86 -36.96 29.69
N SER A 354 -19.91 -37.22 28.92
CA SER A 354 -20.97 -36.29 28.52
C SER A 354 -22.18 -36.51 29.44
N ILE A 355 -22.47 -35.56 30.34
CA ILE A 355 -23.80 -35.39 30.93
C ILE A 355 -24.03 -33.88 31.09
N SER A 356 -24.79 -33.31 30.16
CA SER A 356 -25.53 -32.06 30.32
C SER A 356 -27.02 -32.39 30.39
N GLN A 357 -27.74 -31.54 31.13
CA GLN A 357 -29.00 -31.79 31.83
C GLN A 357 -30.26 -31.98 30.96
N LEU A 358 -31.28 -32.51 31.66
CA LEU A 358 -32.71 -32.26 31.47
C LEU A 358 -33.06 -30.76 31.50
#